data_AF-A0A927KLU9-F1
#
_entry.id   AF-A0A927KLU9-F1
#
_cell.length_a   1.000
_cell.length_b   1.000
_cell.length_c   1.000
_cell.angle_alpha   90.00
_cell.angle_beta   90.00
_cell.angle_gamma   90.00
#
_symmetry.space_group_name_H-M   'P 1'
#
loop_
_entity.id
_entity.type
_entity.pdbx_description
1 polymer ?
#
loop_
_entity_poly.entity_id
_entity_poly.type
_entity_poly.pdbx_seq_one_letter_code
_entity_poly.pdbx_strand_id
1 'polypeptide(L)'
;MSRKTRISLLAVLVLLLVVACTQLTLFVTQPISTAPEGSTLVMLRTDRTRFIDSADGVCLRQYGAVSVFCRLAIVGETNLQGVVLLRLPFSQTLYDISTGVRRYAE
;
A
#
# COMPACT_ATOMS: atom_id res chain seq x y z
N MET A 1 22.77 -10.41 29.25
CA MET A 1 22.98 -10.42 27.78
C MET A 1 24.28 -9.69 27.43
N SER A 2 25.27 -10.44 26.93
CA SER A 2 26.55 -9.90 26.44
C SER A 2 26.32 -8.89 25.30
N ARG A 3 27.19 -7.90 25.14
CA ARG A 3 27.09 -6.89 24.05
C ARG A 3 26.91 -7.55 22.67
N LYS A 4 27.59 -8.67 22.44
CA LYS A 4 27.49 -9.45 21.18
C LYS A 4 26.08 -10.02 20.97
N THR A 5 25.44 -10.52 22.02
CA THR A 5 24.07 -11.05 21.96
C THR A 5 23.05 -9.94 21.70
N ARG A 6 23.25 -8.73 22.25
CA ARG A 6 22.37 -7.58 21.96
C ARG A 6 22.47 -7.15 20.50
N ILE A 7 23.69 -7.05 19.97
CA ILE A 7 23.91 -6.67 18.56
C ILE A 7 23.31 -7.71 17.62
N SER A 8 23.50 -9.01 17.89
CA SER A 8 22.91 -10.08 17.10
C SER A 8 21.38 -10.02 17.11
N LEU A 9 20.76 -9.76 18.28
CA LEU A 9 19.31 -9.71 18.41
C LEU A 9 18.72 -8.48 17.70
N LEU A 10 19.42 -7.35 17.76
CA LEU A 10 19.06 -6.12 17.06
C LEU A 10 19.18 -6.29 15.54
N ALA A 11 20.23 -6.97 15.06
CA ALA A 11 20.40 -7.29 13.64
C ALA A 11 19.29 -8.21 13.12
N VAL A 12 18.90 -9.24 13.89
CA VAL A 12 17.80 -10.14 13.54
C VAL A 12 16.47 -9.37 13.52
N LEU A 13 16.22 -8.49 14.48
CA LEU A 13 15.01 -7.67 14.52
C LEU A 13 14.91 -6.75 13.30
N VAL A 14 16.01 -6.08 12.93
CA VAL A 14 16.06 -5.22 11.74
C VAL A 14 15.81 -6.03 10.47
N LEU A 15 16.45 -7.20 10.34
CA LEU A 15 16.24 -8.08 9.19
C LEU A 15 14.78 -8.51 9.07
N LEU A 16 14.14 -8.86 10.18
CA LEU A 16 12.74 -9.29 10.21
C LEU A 16 11.79 -8.14 9.83
N LEU A 17 12.09 -6.92 10.25
CA LEU A 17 11.38 -5.69 9.85
C LEU A 17 11.51 -5.44 8.34
N VAL A 18 12.71 -5.61 7.78
CA VAL A 18 12.94 -5.45 6.32
C VAL A 18 12.14 -6.49 5.54
N VAL A 19 12.14 -7.76 5.97
CA VAL A 19 11.35 -8.81 5.33
C VAL A 19 9.85 -8.50 5.41
N ALA A 20 9.35 -8.06 6.56
CA ALA A 20 7.96 -7.63 6.70
C ALA A 20 7.61 -6.47 5.75
N CYS A 21 8.50 -5.48 5.59
CA CYS A 21 8.31 -4.40 4.63
C CYS A 21 8.35 -4.87 3.17
N THR A 22 9.00 -5.99 2.85
CA THR A 22 8.94 -6.56 1.49
C THR A 22 7.67 -7.33 1.22
N GLN A 23 7.05 -7.94 2.24
CA GLN A 23 5.86 -8.78 2.11
C GLN A 23 4.53 -8.06 2.38
N LEU A 24 4.57 -6.83 2.89
CA LEU A 24 3.38 -6.04 3.18
C LEU A 24 3.17 -4.94 2.12
N THR A 25 1.94 -4.48 2.01
CA THR A 25 1.55 -3.33 1.20
C THR A 25 0.56 -2.47 1.98
N LEU A 26 0.84 -1.18 2.05
CA LEU A 26 -0.07 -0.12 2.44
C LEU A 26 -0.80 0.34 1.18
N PHE A 27 -2.02 -0.14 1.00
CA PHE A 27 -2.87 0.19 -0.13
C PHE A 27 -3.83 1.32 0.23
N VAL A 28 -3.61 2.49 -0.35
CA VAL A 28 -4.42 3.68 -0.07
C VAL A 28 -5.56 3.76 -1.08
N THR A 29 -6.78 3.64 -0.58
CA THR A 29 -8.01 3.89 -1.34
C THR A 29 -8.46 5.32 -1.10
N GLN A 30 -8.57 6.10 -2.17
CA GLN A 30 -9.10 7.45 -2.08
C GLN A 30 -10.56 7.43 -1.64
N PRO A 31 -11.02 8.50 -0.96
CA PRO A 31 -12.44 8.72 -0.76
C PRO A 31 -13.11 8.81 -2.13
N ILE A 32 -14.18 8.05 -2.28
CA ILE A 32 -15.05 8.10 -3.45
C ILE A 32 -16.39 8.70 -3.03
N SER A 33 -17.12 9.28 -3.97
CA SER A 33 -18.46 9.85 -3.75
C SER A 33 -19.46 8.93 -2.98
N THR A 34 -19.26 7.61 -2.98
CA THR A 34 -20.07 6.64 -2.22
C THR A 34 -19.43 6.14 -0.90
N ALA A 35 -18.15 6.41 -0.68
CA ALA A 35 -17.39 6.07 0.52
C ALA A 35 -16.42 7.23 0.87
N PRO A 36 -16.95 8.29 1.53
CA PRO A 36 -16.27 9.58 1.67
C PRO A 36 -15.09 9.58 2.66
N GLU A 37 -14.96 8.54 3.48
CA GLU A 37 -13.86 8.40 4.45
C GLU A 37 -12.53 8.00 3.76
N GLY A 38 -12.61 7.34 2.60
CA GLY A 38 -11.47 6.58 2.06
C GLY A 38 -10.98 5.52 3.06
N SER A 39 -9.92 4.79 2.72
CA SER A 39 -9.28 3.90 3.69
C SER A 39 -7.86 3.54 3.27
N THR A 40 -7.01 3.24 4.24
CA THR A 40 -5.70 2.64 3.99
C THR A 40 -5.73 1.20 4.45
N LEU A 41 -5.58 0.26 3.52
CA LEU A 41 -5.54 -1.17 3.81
C LEU A 41 -4.09 -1.60 4.02
N VAL A 42 -3.81 -2.30 5.10
CA VAL A 42 -2.57 -3.06 5.26
C VAL A 42 -2.86 -4.47 4.77
N MET A 43 -2.28 -4.85 3.65
CA MET A 43 -2.49 -6.15 3.03
C MET A 43 -1.18 -6.87 2.75
N LEU A 44 -1.24 -8.18 2.57
CA LEU A 44 -0.13 -8.93 2.01
C LEU A 44 0.16 -8.43 0.59
N ARG A 45 1.43 -8.36 0.24
CA ARG A 45 1.89 -7.83 -1.03
C ARG A 45 1.46 -8.74 -2.17
N THR A 46 0.84 -8.15 -3.18
CA THR A 46 0.50 -8.79 -4.44
C THR A 46 1.57 -8.46 -5.48
N ASP A 47 1.75 -9.29 -6.50
CA ASP A 47 2.77 -9.09 -7.56
C ASP A 47 2.68 -7.72 -8.23
N ARG A 48 1.49 -7.13 -8.23
CA ARG A 48 1.18 -5.86 -8.87
C ARG A 48 1.29 -4.65 -7.94
N THR A 49 1.60 -4.81 -6.65
CA THR A 49 1.62 -3.68 -5.70
C THR A 49 3.02 -3.41 -5.13
N ARG A 50 3.32 -2.13 -4.90
CA ARG A 50 4.49 -1.67 -4.13
C ARG A 50 4.17 -1.63 -2.64
N PHE A 51 5.18 -1.41 -1.79
CA PHE A 51 4.99 -1.30 -0.34
C PHE A 51 4.00 -0.18 0.04
N ILE A 52 4.01 0.94 -0.69
CA ILE A 52 2.97 1.97 -0.62
C ILE A 52 2.42 2.11 -2.03
N ASP A 53 1.15 1.80 -2.22
CA ASP A 53 0.49 1.94 -3.51
C ASP A 53 -0.96 2.39 -3.33
N SER A 54 -1.54 2.87 -4.42
CA SER A 54 -2.97 3.18 -4.52
C SER A 54 -3.48 2.65 -5.85
N ALA A 55 -4.80 2.60 -6.03
CA ALA A 55 -5.37 2.25 -7.33
C ALA A 55 -4.80 3.12 -8.46
N ASP A 56 -4.63 4.42 -8.20
CA ASP A 56 -4.08 5.38 -9.16
C ASP A 56 -2.61 5.15 -9.46
N GLY A 57 -1.80 4.88 -8.43
CA GLY A 57 -0.39 4.55 -8.58
C GLY A 57 -0.18 3.30 -9.44
N VAL A 58 -1.01 2.28 -9.25
CA VAL A 58 -0.99 1.06 -10.07
C VAL A 58 -1.44 1.36 -11.51
N CYS A 59 -2.54 2.10 -11.68
CA CYS A 59 -3.06 2.47 -12.99
C CYS A 59 -2.07 3.28 -13.83
N LEU A 60 -1.40 4.26 -13.23
CA LEU A 60 -0.38 5.05 -13.91
C LEU A 60 0.79 4.22 -14.39
N ARG A 61 1.21 3.24 -13.59
CA ARG A 61 2.35 2.39 -13.92
C ARG A 61 2.00 1.35 -14.99
N GLN A 62 0.80 0.78 -14.94
CA GLN A 62 0.38 -0.25 -15.89
C GLN A 62 -0.13 0.31 -17.22
N TYR A 63 -0.91 1.39 -17.17
CA TYR A 63 -1.66 1.90 -18.31
C TYR A 63 -1.26 3.33 -18.73
N GLY A 64 -0.38 3.99 -17.97
CA GLY A 64 0.08 5.36 -18.28
C GLY A 64 -0.95 6.46 -18.00
N ALA A 65 -2.18 6.09 -17.65
CA ALA A 65 -3.28 6.99 -17.37
C ALA A 65 -4.16 6.46 -16.22
N VAL A 66 -4.84 7.38 -15.53
CA VAL A 66 -5.85 7.04 -14.52
C VAL A 66 -7.22 7.12 -15.17
N SER A 67 -7.99 6.03 -15.10
CA SER A 67 -9.38 5.97 -15.54
C SER A 67 -10.24 5.32 -14.47
N VAL A 68 -11.54 5.66 -14.45
CA VAL A 68 -12.50 5.08 -13.49
C VAL A 68 -12.51 3.55 -13.59
N PHE A 69 -12.46 3.02 -14.81
CA PHE A 69 -12.43 1.57 -15.03
C PHE A 69 -11.16 0.93 -14.46
N CYS A 70 -10.00 1.56 -14.64
CA CYS A 70 -8.76 1.05 -14.06
C CYS A 70 -8.82 1.05 -12.52
N ARG A 71 -9.32 2.13 -11.91
CA ARG A 71 -9.52 2.21 -10.45
C ARG A 71 -10.39 1.06 -9.96
N LEU A 72 -11.53 0.82 -10.61
CA LEU A 72 -12.45 -0.26 -10.27
C LEU A 72 -11.80 -1.64 -10.41
N ALA A 73 -11.04 -1.86 -11.49
CA ALA A 73 -10.33 -3.12 -11.71
C ALA A 73 -9.30 -3.39 -10.60
N ILE A 74 -8.48 -2.41 -10.23
CA ILE A 74 -7.48 -2.57 -9.18
C ILE A 74 -8.14 -2.74 -7.81
N VAL A 75 -9.15 -1.94 -7.47
CA VAL A 75 -9.89 -2.11 -6.21
C VAL A 75 -10.55 -3.49 -6.13
N GLY A 76 -11.15 -3.95 -7.22
CA GLY A 76 -11.72 -5.30 -7.32
C GLY A 76 -10.66 -6.39 -7.10
N GLU A 77 -9.52 -6.28 -7.78
CA GLU A 77 -8.40 -7.22 -7.63
C GLU A 77 -7.86 -7.23 -6.19
N THR A 78 -7.68 -6.06 -5.57
CA THR A 78 -7.20 -5.98 -4.18
C THR A 78 -8.18 -6.56 -3.16
N ASN A 79 -9.49 -6.44 -3.37
CA ASN A 79 -10.49 -7.06 -2.48
C ASN A 79 -10.57 -8.58 -2.67
N LEU A 80 -10.27 -9.09 -3.86
CA LEU A 80 -10.34 -10.53 -4.18
C LEU A 80 -9.04 -11.28 -3.84
N GLN A 81 -7.89 -10.65 -4.06
CA GLN A 81 -6.57 -11.27 -3.91
C GLN A 81 -5.81 -10.79 -2.68
N GLY A 82 -6.11 -9.59 -2.18
CA GLY A 82 -5.43 -9.00 -1.03
C GLY A 82 -5.96 -9.56 0.28
N VAL A 83 -5.11 -10.28 1.02
CA VAL A 83 -5.41 -10.61 2.42
C VAL A 83 -5.23 -9.32 3.24
N VAL A 84 -6.35 -8.69 3.60
CA VAL A 84 -6.38 -7.48 4.42
C VAL A 84 -6.11 -7.86 5.89
N LEU A 85 -5.01 -7.38 6.43
CA LEU A 85 -4.61 -7.58 7.82
C LEU A 85 -5.22 -6.50 8.73
N LEU A 86 -5.25 -5.26 8.26
CA LEU A 86 -5.72 -4.10 9.04
C LEU A 86 -6.34 -3.05 8.11
N ARG A 87 -7.31 -2.30 8.63
CA ARG A 87 -7.84 -1.07 8.01
C ARG A 87 -7.48 0.13 8.86
N LEU A 88 -6.86 1.12 8.23
CA LEU A 88 -6.46 2.40 8.80
C LEU A 88 -7.25 3.53 8.12
N PRO A 89 -7.41 4.69 8.77
CA PRO A 89 -7.99 5.85 8.12
C PRO A 89 -7.14 6.28 6.91
N PHE A 90 -7.78 6.97 5.99
CA PHE A 90 -7.10 7.52 4.82
C PHE A 90 -5.99 8.51 5.24
N SER A 91 -4.84 8.43 4.58
CA SER A 91 -3.73 9.36 4.76
C SER A 91 -3.33 9.98 3.43
N GLN A 92 -3.46 11.29 3.34
CA GLN A 92 -3.09 12.05 2.15
C GLN A 92 -1.60 11.89 1.80
N THR A 93 -0.73 11.83 2.80
CA THR A 93 0.73 11.67 2.60
C THR A 93 1.07 10.33 1.94
N LEU A 94 0.40 9.25 2.36
CA LEU A 94 0.61 7.93 1.75
C LEU A 94 0.09 7.90 0.31
N TYR A 95 -1.03 8.58 0.05
CA TYR A 95 -1.55 8.72 -1.31
C TYR A 95 -0.57 9.49 -2.22
N ASP A 96 -0.09 10.66 -1.79
CA ASP A 96 0.84 11.48 -2.58
C ASP A 96 2.15 10.72 -2.88
N ILE A 97 2.63 9.86 -1.97
CA ILE A 97 3.80 8.98 -2.21
C ILE A 97 3.49 7.94 -3.30
N SER A 98 2.29 7.36 -3.29
CA SER A 98 1.91 6.30 -4.24
C SER A 98 1.85 6.78 -5.70
N THR A 99 1.40 8.01 -5.92
CA THR A 99 1.21 8.61 -7.25
C THR A 99 2.39 9.47 -7.71
N GLY A 100 3.45 9.59 -6.89
CA GLY A 100 4.59 10.44 -7.20
C GLY A 100 4.26 11.93 -7.20
N VAL A 101 3.49 12.39 -6.19
CA VAL A 101 3.03 13.78 -5.97
C VAL A 101 2.01 14.26 -7.01
N ARG A 102 1.53 13.38 -7.90
CA ARG A 102 0.46 13.70 -8.85
C ARG A 102 -0.90 13.46 -8.21
N ARG A 103 -1.73 14.49 -8.15
CA ARG A 103 -3.08 14.39 -7.60
C ARG A 103 -4.07 14.13 -8.71
N TYR A 104 -4.78 13.02 -8.60
CA TYR A 104 -5.91 12.70 -9.48
C TYR A 104 -7.16 12.92 -8.64
N ALA A 105 -7.85 14.04 -8.92
CA ALA A 105 -9.21 14.23 -8.43
C ALA A 105 -10.13 13.23 -9.15
N GLU A 106 -11.23 12.87 -8.51
CA GLU A 106 -12.37 12.23 -9.17
C GLU A 106 -12.94 13.13 -10.28
#